data_AF-A0A3M8BAQ3-F1
#
_entry.id   AF-A0A3M8BAQ3-F1
#
_cell.length_a   1.000
_cell.length_b   1.000
_cell.length_c   1.000
_cell.angle_alpha   90.00
_cell.angle_beta   90.00
_cell.angle_gamma   90.00
#
_symmetry.space_group_name_H-M   'P 1'
#
loop_
_entity.id
_entity.type
_entity.pdbx_description
1 polymer ?
#
loop_
_entity_poly.entity_id
_entity_poly.type
_entity_poly.pdbx_seq_one_letter_code
_entity_poly.pdbx_strand_id
1 'polypeptide(L)'
;MKKAWLLSAAICASLVSGCGLADTPNELMRAPSADGDQKSINQAVMQFLPAGSQLAVPLHPAEASAVSLQDLNGDGTPEVVAFYKSEKTDYEIGVLVLSQKQGNWQKLTSFTGIGNELDYVSFHDLNGDQIPEMLIGLGGGDGLNRELSVYSITDDKTAELMKQPYSVMAVGDLTGDEQTELALVLHDHSNFTSKAELFGAKDGQIAKLTEIALDGYVNGYEQALIGKASPTQNALFIEAGVGAHSAATDMLLWENGTLHNPLVKVEGEMDLTFKPYPLYSEDINGDGIIEIGTRTQPPGTEELAMVEIPWISSYFQWDGKTGLKHVEDHYQNYDLGLDLRIPEKWSGKFTIAASPNANSHIIRFFYYGENGKNKAELLTLQTVPQTEWNKFENGLKQKQVPYVLLKEEGKQVLIAILPQTTPSLGKSAMQEYRSMQLTADEIRQLYKPLSIS
;
A
#
# COMPACT_ATOMS: atom_id res chain seq x y z
N MET A 1 21.07 -31.15 -61.60
CA MET A 1 22.53 -31.32 -61.80
C MET A 1 23.16 -29.96 -62.02
N LYS A 2 24.11 -29.61 -61.13
CA LYS A 2 25.24 -28.67 -61.28
C LYS A 2 25.03 -27.33 -62.00
N LYS A 3 25.10 -26.24 -61.22
CA LYS A 3 25.72 -24.91 -61.46
C LYS A 3 25.29 -24.06 -60.25
N ALA A 4 26.09 -23.26 -59.57
CA ALA A 4 27.39 -22.70 -59.86
C ALA A 4 28.17 -22.53 -58.55
N TRP A 5 29.48 -22.71 -58.66
CA TRP A 5 30.48 -22.46 -57.63
C TRP A 5 31.17 -21.13 -57.95
N LEU A 6 31.63 -20.46 -56.88
CA LEU A 6 32.72 -19.48 -56.85
C LEU A 6 32.41 -18.05 -57.31
N LEU A 7 31.85 -17.25 -56.39
CA LEU A 7 32.15 -15.81 -56.23
C LEU A 7 31.54 -15.32 -54.90
N SER A 8 31.99 -15.86 -53.75
CA SER A 8 31.57 -15.36 -52.42
C SER A 8 32.59 -15.66 -51.33
N ALA A 9 33.88 -15.50 -51.62
CA ALA A 9 34.96 -15.63 -50.63
C ALA A 9 35.74 -14.32 -50.54
N ALA A 10 35.13 -13.28 -49.96
CA ALA A 10 35.83 -12.08 -49.47
C ALA A 10 34.99 -11.13 -48.59
N ILE A 11 33.87 -11.55 -48.00
CA ILE A 11 33.13 -10.74 -47.01
C ILE A 11 32.60 -11.69 -45.93
N CYS A 12 33.50 -12.18 -45.07
CA CYS A 12 33.14 -13.12 -44.00
C CYS A 12 33.85 -12.80 -42.67
N ALA A 13 34.22 -11.53 -42.41
CA ALA A 13 34.98 -11.20 -41.21
C ALA A 13 34.69 -9.80 -40.63
N SER A 14 33.42 -9.36 -40.58
CA SER A 14 33.08 -8.10 -39.90
C SER A 14 31.64 -8.03 -39.39
N LEU A 15 31.18 -9.02 -38.61
CA LEU A 15 29.95 -8.89 -37.82
C LEU A 15 30.00 -9.76 -36.55
N VAL A 16 30.97 -9.54 -35.66
CA VAL A 16 30.84 -9.96 -34.25
C VAL A 16 31.52 -8.91 -33.36
N SER A 17 30.83 -7.79 -33.15
CA SER A 17 31.05 -6.89 -32.02
C SER A 17 29.68 -6.54 -31.43
N GLY A 18 28.97 -7.56 -30.95
CA GLY A 18 27.80 -7.36 -30.10
C GLY A 18 28.27 -7.00 -28.70
N CYS A 19 28.47 -5.71 -28.43
CA CYS A 19 28.46 -5.21 -27.05
C CYS A 19 27.02 -5.30 -26.56
N GLY A 20 26.71 -6.35 -25.80
CA GLY A 20 25.48 -6.41 -25.00
C GLY A 20 25.58 -5.37 -23.89
N LEU A 21 24.87 -4.26 -24.05
CA LEU A 21 24.41 -3.50 -22.90
C LEU A 21 23.32 -4.37 -22.25
N ALA A 22 23.56 -4.76 -21.01
CA ALA A 22 22.57 -5.45 -20.21
C ALA A 22 21.58 -4.39 -19.72
N ASP A 23 20.43 -4.29 -20.38
CA ASP A 23 19.33 -3.45 -19.92
C ASP A 23 18.82 -4.00 -18.58
N THR A 24 18.50 -3.08 -17.67
CA THR A 24 17.95 -3.46 -16.35
C THR A 24 16.44 -3.74 -16.47
N PRO A 25 15.86 -4.57 -15.57
CA PRO A 25 14.46 -4.99 -15.65
C PRO A 25 13.42 -3.86 -15.77
N ASN A 26 13.74 -2.64 -15.34
CA ASN A 26 12.84 -1.48 -15.43
C ASN A 26 12.67 -0.93 -16.85
N GLU A 27 13.57 -1.22 -17.80
CA GLU A 27 13.47 -0.69 -19.17
C GLU A 27 12.60 -1.57 -20.09
N LEU A 28 12.20 -2.76 -19.64
CA LEU A 28 11.40 -3.72 -20.43
C LEU A 28 9.88 -3.54 -20.33
N MET A 29 9.37 -2.50 -19.63
CA MET A 29 7.92 -2.30 -19.39
C MET A 29 7.35 -0.94 -19.83
N ARG A 30 7.94 -0.23 -20.79
CA ARG A 30 7.29 0.94 -21.42
C ARG A 30 7.07 0.76 -22.91
N ALA A 31 5.88 1.14 -23.39
CA ALA A 31 5.55 1.17 -24.80
C ALA A 31 6.46 2.18 -25.55
N PRO A 32 6.81 1.95 -26.84
CA PRO A 32 7.95 2.58 -27.50
C PRO A 32 7.64 3.97 -28.10
N SER A 33 7.12 4.89 -27.28
CA SER A 33 6.94 6.31 -27.64
C SER A 33 7.46 7.29 -26.57
N ALA A 34 7.90 6.81 -25.40
CA ALA A 34 8.22 7.64 -24.23
C ALA A 34 9.64 8.22 -24.19
N ASP A 35 10.60 7.71 -24.97
CA ASP A 35 12.02 8.04 -24.78
C ASP A 35 12.40 9.46 -25.24
N GLY A 36 11.72 10.00 -26.24
CA GLY A 36 11.99 11.34 -26.77
C GLY A 36 11.44 12.43 -25.86
N ASP A 37 10.17 12.31 -25.49
CA ASP A 37 9.46 13.30 -24.68
C ASP A 37 10.02 13.33 -23.26
N GLN A 38 10.28 12.17 -22.64
CA GLN A 38 10.89 12.10 -21.31
C GLN A 38 12.29 12.71 -21.28
N LYS A 39 13.11 12.50 -22.32
CA LYS A 39 14.43 13.14 -22.42
C LYS A 39 14.31 14.65 -22.53
N SER A 40 13.33 15.14 -23.31
CA SER A 40 13.10 16.59 -23.45
C SER A 40 12.68 17.25 -22.15
N ILE A 41 11.79 16.59 -21.37
CA ILE A 41 11.33 17.04 -20.07
C ILE A 41 12.49 17.05 -19.07
N ASN A 42 13.25 15.96 -18.98
CA ASN A 42 14.40 15.88 -18.08
C ASN A 42 15.44 16.97 -18.40
N GLN A 43 15.70 17.23 -19.70
CA GLN A 43 16.60 18.30 -20.12
C GLN A 43 16.06 19.68 -19.72
N ALA A 44 14.76 19.93 -19.93
CA ALA A 44 14.13 21.19 -19.56
C ALA A 44 14.16 21.43 -18.04
N VAL A 45 13.79 20.43 -17.24
CA VAL A 45 13.86 20.49 -15.79
C VAL A 45 15.27 20.84 -15.35
N MET A 46 16.29 20.11 -15.82
CA MET A 46 17.69 20.35 -15.44
C MET A 46 18.21 21.72 -15.92
N GLN A 47 17.69 22.26 -17.03
CA GLN A 47 18.04 23.58 -17.52
C GLN A 47 17.49 24.70 -16.63
N PHE A 48 16.26 24.54 -16.11
CA PHE A 48 15.58 25.56 -15.31
C PHE A 48 15.75 25.36 -13.79
N LEU A 49 16.27 24.22 -13.37
CA LEU A 49 16.56 23.93 -11.97
C LEU A 49 17.58 24.94 -11.40
N PRO A 50 17.37 25.51 -10.20
CA PRO A 50 18.34 26.41 -9.62
C PRO A 50 19.69 25.73 -9.38
N ALA A 51 20.79 26.47 -9.58
CA ALA A 51 22.14 25.94 -9.42
C ALA A 51 22.37 25.41 -7.99
N GLY A 52 22.95 24.21 -7.89
CA GLY A 52 23.17 23.51 -6.62
C GLY A 52 21.89 22.95 -6.00
N SER A 53 20.88 22.63 -6.82
CA SER A 53 19.67 21.95 -6.36
C SER A 53 19.58 20.53 -6.89
N GLN A 54 18.89 19.67 -6.15
CA GLN A 54 18.64 18.27 -6.49
C GLN A 54 17.14 17.99 -6.44
N LEU A 55 16.66 17.10 -7.31
CA LEU A 55 15.26 16.71 -7.33
C LEU A 55 14.86 16.02 -6.02
N ALA A 56 13.65 16.32 -5.54
CA ALA A 56 13.08 15.77 -4.32
C ALA A 56 11.85 14.92 -4.65
N VAL A 57 11.84 13.67 -4.20
CA VAL A 57 10.70 12.76 -4.39
C VAL A 57 9.78 12.91 -3.18
N PRO A 58 8.46 13.09 -3.37
CA PRO A 58 7.49 13.08 -2.27
C PRO A 58 7.48 11.74 -1.54
N LEU A 59 7.19 11.73 -0.25
CA LEU A 59 7.00 10.48 0.48
C LEU A 59 5.65 9.81 0.16
N HIS A 60 4.64 10.62 -0.09
CA HIS A 60 3.28 10.17 -0.29
C HIS A 60 2.63 10.85 -1.53
N PRO A 61 1.78 10.11 -2.26
CA PRO A 61 1.66 8.65 -2.21
C PRO A 61 2.94 7.97 -2.74
N ALA A 62 3.12 6.67 -2.50
CA ALA A 62 4.40 5.98 -2.76
C ALA A 62 4.81 5.97 -4.25
N GLU A 63 3.83 6.08 -5.15
CA GLU A 63 4.00 6.17 -6.60
C GLU A 63 4.37 7.56 -7.11
N ALA A 64 4.37 8.57 -6.24
CA ALA A 64 4.70 9.95 -6.62
C ALA A 64 6.13 10.08 -7.16
N SER A 65 6.33 11.05 -8.04
CA SER A 65 7.64 11.32 -8.66
C SER A 65 8.07 12.75 -8.41
N ALA A 66 9.39 12.97 -8.39
CA ALA A 66 9.97 14.31 -8.30
C ALA A 66 9.62 15.20 -9.51
N VAL A 67 9.16 14.61 -10.62
CA VAL A 67 8.69 15.30 -11.82
C VAL A 67 7.33 14.74 -12.24
N SER A 68 6.34 15.61 -12.35
CA SER A 68 4.98 15.27 -12.77
C SER A 68 4.56 16.07 -14.01
N LEU A 69 3.66 15.52 -14.82
CA LEU A 69 3.04 16.18 -15.97
C LEU A 69 1.55 16.32 -15.70
N GLN A 70 1.05 17.55 -15.65
CA GLN A 70 -0.36 17.84 -15.38
C GLN A 70 -0.79 19.08 -16.15
N ASP A 71 -1.97 19.05 -16.76
CA ASP A 71 -2.59 20.25 -17.33
C ASP A 71 -3.15 21.08 -16.17
N LEU A 72 -2.40 22.09 -15.73
CA LEU A 72 -2.72 22.88 -14.53
C LEU A 72 -3.42 24.20 -14.88
N ASN A 73 -3.56 24.50 -16.17
CA ASN A 73 -4.12 25.75 -16.67
C ASN A 73 -5.37 25.53 -17.57
N GLY A 74 -5.69 24.28 -17.91
CA GLY A 74 -6.85 23.89 -18.69
C GLY A 74 -6.71 24.11 -20.21
N ASP A 75 -5.50 24.30 -20.73
CA ASP A 75 -5.25 24.56 -22.16
C ASP A 75 -5.08 23.28 -23.00
N GLY A 76 -5.10 22.11 -22.37
CA GLY A 76 -4.92 20.79 -22.98
C GLY A 76 -3.45 20.36 -23.15
N THR A 77 -2.49 21.20 -22.77
CA THR A 77 -1.05 20.91 -22.81
C THR A 77 -0.50 20.81 -21.39
N PRO A 78 -0.01 19.63 -20.96
CA PRO A 78 0.50 19.47 -19.60
C PRO A 78 1.71 20.36 -19.28
N GLU A 79 1.65 21.01 -18.12
CA GLU A 79 2.80 21.59 -17.44
C GLU A 79 3.68 20.51 -16.81
N VAL A 80 4.98 20.78 -16.75
CA VAL A 80 5.92 20.02 -15.93
C VAL A 80 5.99 20.65 -14.56
N VAL A 81 5.76 19.86 -13.51
CA VAL A 81 6.01 20.25 -12.12
C VAL A 81 7.20 19.45 -11.60
N ALA A 82 8.24 20.13 -11.14
CA ALA A 82 9.42 19.52 -10.54
C ALA A 82 9.65 20.05 -9.12
N PHE A 83 9.94 19.13 -8.20
CA PHE A 83 10.23 19.44 -6.80
C PHE A 83 11.72 19.30 -6.54
N TYR A 84 12.28 20.18 -5.73
CA TYR A 84 13.73 20.20 -5.49
C TYR A 84 14.12 20.72 -4.12
N LYS A 85 15.32 20.34 -3.69
CA LYS A 85 16.01 20.88 -2.51
C LYS A 85 17.27 21.59 -2.96
N SER A 86 17.57 22.72 -2.34
CA SER A 86 18.80 23.48 -2.57
C SER A 86 19.87 23.04 -1.58
N GLU A 87 21.11 22.84 -2.02
CA GLU A 87 22.25 22.54 -1.14
C GLU A 87 22.56 23.69 -0.16
N LYS A 88 21.93 24.86 -0.32
CA LYS A 88 22.11 26.01 0.57
C LYS A 88 21.28 25.94 1.85
N THR A 89 20.19 25.16 1.86
CA THR A 89 19.27 25.07 2.99
C THR A 89 18.50 23.76 2.96
N ASP A 90 18.43 23.09 4.11
CA ASP A 90 17.64 21.87 4.28
C ASP A 90 16.17 22.15 4.61
N TYR A 91 15.81 23.42 4.87
CA TYR A 91 14.51 23.86 5.39
C TYR A 91 13.56 24.43 4.34
N GLU A 92 13.92 24.32 3.05
CA GLU A 92 13.08 24.79 1.95
C GLU A 92 12.94 23.69 0.90
N ILE A 93 11.70 23.44 0.49
CA ILE A 93 11.38 22.66 -0.71
C ILE A 93 10.98 23.64 -1.80
N GLY A 94 11.65 23.55 -2.94
CA GLY A 94 11.33 24.32 -4.14
C GLY A 94 10.37 23.60 -5.06
N VAL A 95 9.51 24.39 -5.70
CA VAL A 95 8.62 23.97 -6.79
C VAL A 95 9.01 24.75 -8.04
N LEU A 96 9.15 24.03 -9.15
CA LEU A 96 9.40 24.58 -10.47
C LEU A 96 8.29 24.11 -11.40
N VAL A 97 7.59 25.06 -12.03
CA VAL A 97 6.57 24.75 -13.03
C VAL A 97 7.00 25.28 -14.39
N LEU A 98 7.00 24.42 -15.40
CA LEU A 98 7.34 24.75 -16.78
C LEU A 98 6.12 24.53 -17.66
N SER A 99 5.85 25.45 -18.58
CA SER A 99 4.87 25.27 -19.65
C SER A 99 5.56 25.23 -21.01
N GLN A 100 4.91 24.61 -21.99
CA GLN A 100 5.42 24.53 -23.36
C GLN A 100 4.76 25.61 -24.23
N LYS A 101 5.54 26.58 -24.73
CA LYS A 101 5.07 27.60 -25.67
C LYS A 101 5.80 27.46 -27.00
N GLN A 102 5.04 27.23 -28.08
CA GLN A 102 5.58 27.04 -29.44
C GLN A 102 6.67 25.95 -29.53
N GLY A 103 6.47 24.83 -28.82
CA GLY A 103 7.41 23.70 -28.79
C GLY A 103 8.63 23.87 -27.89
N ASN A 104 8.78 25.02 -27.21
CA ASN A 104 9.89 25.27 -26.28
C ASN A 104 9.39 25.34 -24.84
N TRP A 105 10.12 24.71 -23.92
CA TRP A 105 9.87 24.82 -22.48
C TRP A 105 10.24 26.20 -21.96
N GLN A 106 9.35 26.79 -21.16
CA GLN A 106 9.57 28.06 -20.48
C GLN A 106 9.17 27.92 -19.02
N LYS A 107 9.86 28.64 -18.13
CA LYS A 107 9.46 28.70 -16.73
C LYS A 107 8.17 29.49 -16.59
N LEU A 108 7.11 28.84 -16.13
CA LEU A 108 5.83 29.46 -15.79
C LEU A 108 5.95 30.10 -14.40
N THR A 109 6.28 29.31 -13.39
CA THR A 109 6.47 29.79 -12.01
C THR A 109 7.59 29.03 -11.30
N SER A 110 8.06 29.60 -10.20
CA SER A 110 8.86 28.87 -9.22
C SER A 110 8.76 29.56 -7.86
N PHE A 111 8.60 28.77 -6.81
CA PHE A 111 8.47 29.23 -5.44
C PHE A 111 9.05 28.20 -4.48
N THR A 112 9.19 28.59 -3.21
CA THR A 112 9.65 27.70 -2.14
C THR A 112 8.61 27.64 -1.03
N GLY A 113 8.48 26.47 -0.41
CA GLY A 113 7.76 26.27 0.84
C GLY A 113 8.73 25.91 1.97
N ILE A 114 8.36 26.26 3.20
CA ILE A 114 9.17 25.98 4.39
C ILE A 114 8.89 24.55 4.83
N GLY A 115 9.93 23.72 4.89
CA GLY A 115 9.83 22.33 5.28
C GLY A 115 11.13 21.58 5.02
N ASN A 116 11.39 20.57 5.84
CA ASN A 116 12.53 19.67 5.65
C ASN A 116 12.18 18.49 4.75
N GLU A 117 10.89 18.20 4.64
CA GLU A 117 10.36 17.00 4.01
C GLU A 117 9.24 17.35 3.05
N LEU A 118 9.31 16.78 1.85
CA LEU A 118 8.21 16.80 0.90
C LEU A 118 7.33 15.59 1.23
N ASP A 119 6.37 15.79 2.13
CA ASP A 119 5.55 14.71 2.65
C ASP A 119 4.58 14.21 1.58
N TYR A 120 3.87 15.11 0.89
CA TYR A 120 2.83 14.72 -0.03
C TYR A 120 2.76 15.58 -1.29
N VAL A 121 2.52 14.95 -2.43
CA VAL A 121 2.14 15.64 -3.67
C VAL A 121 1.05 14.87 -4.39
N SER A 122 -0.03 15.57 -4.75
CA SER A 122 -1.03 15.05 -5.69
C SER A 122 -1.70 16.20 -6.45
N PHE A 123 -2.55 15.85 -7.43
CA PHE A 123 -3.20 16.80 -8.32
C PHE A 123 -4.66 16.42 -8.47
N HIS A 124 -5.57 17.28 -8.01
CA HIS A 124 -7.00 17.01 -7.96
C HIS A 124 -7.81 18.28 -8.16
N ASP A 125 -8.93 18.19 -8.87
CA ASP A 125 -9.93 19.25 -8.93
C ASP A 125 -10.72 19.26 -7.61
N LEU A 126 -10.41 20.23 -6.75
CA LEU A 126 -11.08 20.41 -5.45
C LEU A 126 -12.10 21.55 -5.48
N ASN A 127 -12.08 22.36 -6.54
CA ASN A 127 -12.92 23.55 -6.65
C ASN A 127 -14.14 23.34 -7.58
N GLY A 128 -14.13 22.28 -8.39
CA GLY A 128 -15.18 21.84 -9.31
C GLY A 128 -15.11 22.45 -10.72
N ASP A 129 -13.98 23.02 -11.13
CA ASP A 129 -13.80 23.68 -12.43
C ASP A 129 -13.20 22.78 -13.54
N GLN A 130 -12.94 21.50 -13.22
CA GLN A 130 -12.30 20.49 -14.07
C GLN A 130 -10.81 20.73 -14.34
N ILE A 131 -10.18 21.68 -13.65
CA ILE A 131 -8.74 21.92 -13.69
C ILE A 131 -8.16 21.46 -12.35
N PRO A 132 -7.13 20.59 -12.34
CA PRO A 132 -6.56 20.11 -11.10
C PRO A 132 -5.77 21.18 -10.35
N GLU A 133 -6.01 21.29 -9.06
CA GLU A 133 -5.14 21.96 -8.10
C GLU A 133 -3.92 21.10 -7.74
N MET A 134 -2.80 21.73 -7.41
CA MET A 134 -1.62 21.08 -6.84
C MET A 134 -1.74 21.04 -5.31
N LEU A 135 -1.78 19.84 -4.74
CA LEU A 135 -1.74 19.62 -3.30
C LEU A 135 -0.30 19.32 -2.90
N ILE A 136 0.30 20.15 -2.04
CA ILE A 136 1.70 20.03 -1.61
C ILE A 136 1.76 20.03 -0.08
N GLY A 137 2.07 18.87 0.49
CA GLY A 137 2.27 18.67 1.92
C GLY A 137 3.75 18.76 2.29
N LEU A 138 4.08 19.65 3.23
CA LEU A 138 5.44 19.84 3.73
C LEU A 138 5.50 19.50 5.23
N GLY A 139 6.57 18.81 5.62
CA GLY A 139 6.81 18.38 6.98
C GLY A 139 8.09 18.96 7.58
N GLY A 140 8.09 19.15 8.90
CA GLY A 140 9.32 19.43 9.66
C GLY A 140 10.23 18.19 9.84
N GLY A 141 9.70 16.99 9.57
CA GLY A 141 10.29 15.69 9.87
C GLY A 141 9.52 14.96 10.99
N ASP A 142 10.06 13.83 11.46
CA ASP A 142 9.42 12.94 12.42
C ASP A 142 8.90 13.67 13.69
N GLY A 143 7.61 13.50 13.97
CA GLY A 143 6.94 14.06 15.15
C GLY A 143 6.72 15.57 15.12
N LEU A 144 7.00 16.23 13.99
CA LEU A 144 6.72 17.65 13.78
C LEU A 144 5.48 17.84 12.91
N ASN A 145 4.87 19.03 13.05
CA ASN A 145 3.67 19.38 12.31
C ASN A 145 3.92 19.34 10.79
N ARG A 146 2.91 18.85 10.07
CA ARG A 146 2.83 18.94 8.61
C ARG A 146 1.81 20.01 8.24
N GLU A 147 2.01 20.61 7.08
CA GLU A 147 1.15 21.63 6.53
C GLU A 147 0.91 21.36 5.05
N LEU A 148 -0.35 21.35 4.66
CA LEU A 148 -0.79 21.19 3.28
C LEU A 148 -1.08 22.57 2.71
N SER A 149 -0.46 22.88 1.57
CA SER A 149 -0.84 24.01 0.72
C SER A 149 -1.50 23.49 -0.56
N VAL A 150 -2.58 24.14 -0.98
CA VAL A 150 -3.28 23.86 -2.24
C VAL A 150 -3.11 25.05 -3.17
N TYR A 151 -2.63 24.80 -4.39
CA TYR A 151 -2.33 25.84 -5.37
C TYR A 151 -3.10 25.63 -6.67
N SER A 152 -3.60 26.72 -7.26
CA SER A 152 -4.07 26.73 -8.65
C SER A 152 -3.13 27.53 -9.54
N ILE A 153 -3.22 27.30 -10.85
CA ILE A 153 -2.55 28.10 -11.87
C ILE A 153 -3.60 28.68 -12.81
N THR A 154 -3.66 30.02 -12.88
CA THR A 154 -4.57 30.73 -13.79
C THR A 154 -3.84 31.92 -14.40
N ASP A 155 -3.97 32.13 -15.71
CA ASP A 155 -3.30 33.23 -16.43
C ASP A 155 -1.77 33.28 -16.19
N ASP A 156 -1.09 32.13 -16.27
CA ASP A 156 0.35 31.95 -15.98
C ASP A 156 0.76 32.38 -14.54
N LYS A 157 -0.19 32.48 -13.59
CA LYS A 157 0.08 32.86 -12.19
C LYS A 157 -0.36 31.76 -11.24
N THR A 158 0.45 31.54 -10.21
CA THR A 158 0.13 30.63 -9.11
C THR A 158 -0.58 31.38 -7.99
N ALA A 159 -1.66 30.80 -7.47
CA ALA A 159 -2.35 31.28 -6.28
C ALA A 159 -2.43 30.16 -5.24
N GLU A 160 -2.13 30.47 -3.96
CA GLU A 160 -2.40 29.57 -2.84
C GLU A 160 -3.86 29.72 -2.44
N LEU A 161 -4.66 28.67 -2.64
CA LEU A 161 -6.10 28.64 -2.36
C LEU A 161 -6.38 28.26 -0.90
N MET A 162 -5.55 27.39 -0.34
CA MET A 162 -5.72 26.86 1.01
C MET A 162 -4.37 26.54 1.63
N LYS A 163 -4.26 26.73 2.94
CA LYS A 163 -3.14 26.28 3.76
C LYS A 163 -3.65 25.78 5.11
N GLN A 164 -3.41 24.51 5.44
CA GLN A 164 -3.94 23.87 6.66
C GLN A 164 -2.94 22.88 7.28
N PRO A 165 -2.85 22.79 8.61
CA PRO A 165 -2.09 21.72 9.26
C PRO A 165 -2.80 20.37 9.14
N TYR A 166 -2.05 19.28 9.14
CA TYR A 166 -2.61 17.93 9.20
C TYR A 166 -1.67 16.96 9.91
N SER A 167 -2.24 15.87 10.43
CA SER A 167 -1.52 14.69 10.92
C SER A 167 -1.51 13.61 9.84
N VAL A 168 -2.71 13.29 9.32
CA VAL A 168 -2.94 12.44 8.15
C VAL A 168 -4.06 13.05 7.30
N MET A 169 -4.16 12.62 6.04
CA MET A 169 -5.20 13.10 5.14
C MET A 169 -5.59 12.04 4.13
N ALA A 170 -6.74 12.24 3.49
CA ALA A 170 -7.22 11.44 2.39
C ALA A 170 -7.82 12.33 1.31
N VAL A 171 -7.68 11.92 0.05
CA VAL A 171 -8.22 12.63 -1.11
C VAL A 171 -9.00 11.64 -1.95
N GLY A 172 -10.24 11.96 -2.30
CA GLY A 172 -11.11 11.10 -3.08
C GLY A 172 -12.58 11.49 -2.99
N ASP A 173 -13.41 10.83 -3.79
CA ASP A 173 -14.87 11.01 -3.76
C ASP A 173 -15.44 10.40 -2.48
N LEU A 174 -15.78 11.22 -1.49
CA LEU A 174 -16.40 10.78 -0.24
C LEU A 174 -17.92 10.96 -0.31
N THR A 175 -18.39 11.99 -1.00
CA THR A 175 -19.81 12.37 -1.04
C THR A 175 -20.63 11.54 -2.03
N GLY A 176 -19.97 10.82 -2.93
CA GLY A 176 -20.57 9.96 -3.94
C GLY A 176 -21.09 10.70 -5.16
N ASP A 177 -20.61 11.94 -5.41
CA ASP A 177 -21.07 12.81 -6.49
C ASP A 177 -20.07 12.93 -7.65
N GLU A 178 -19.05 12.06 -7.66
CA GLU A 178 -17.94 12.04 -8.63
C GLU A 178 -17.01 13.27 -8.58
N GLN A 179 -17.17 14.16 -7.58
CA GLN A 179 -16.21 15.22 -7.27
C GLN A 179 -15.22 14.76 -6.21
N THR A 180 -14.04 15.40 -6.16
CA THR A 180 -13.00 15.03 -5.20
C THR A 180 -13.16 15.86 -3.92
N GLU A 181 -13.17 15.17 -2.78
CA GLU A 181 -13.04 15.79 -1.46
C GLU A 181 -11.63 15.60 -0.89
N LEU A 182 -11.26 16.52 -0.01
CA LEU A 182 -10.06 16.49 0.82
C LEU A 182 -10.48 16.34 2.29
N ALA A 183 -10.10 15.23 2.91
CA ALA A 183 -10.25 15.02 4.34
C ALA A 183 -8.91 15.27 5.06
N LEU A 184 -8.90 16.18 6.03
CA LEU A 184 -7.75 16.46 6.88
C LEU A 184 -8.05 16.01 8.31
N VAL A 185 -7.18 15.16 8.87
CA VAL A 185 -7.22 14.77 10.28
C VAL A 185 -6.16 15.56 11.03
N LEU A 186 -6.58 16.25 12.10
CA LEU A 186 -5.69 16.99 12.97
C LEU A 186 -5.72 16.39 14.37
N HIS A 187 -4.54 16.08 14.91
CA HIS A 187 -4.36 15.65 16.29
C HIS A 187 -3.48 16.64 17.06
N ASP A 188 -4.04 17.22 18.12
CA ASP A 188 -3.32 18.07 19.05
C ASP A 188 -3.02 17.27 20.33
N HIS A 189 -1.82 16.72 20.38
CA HIS A 189 -1.28 15.99 21.53
C HIS A 189 -1.28 16.80 22.82
N SER A 190 -1.08 18.13 22.74
CA SER A 190 -0.93 18.96 23.93
C SER A 190 -2.27 19.23 24.60
N ASN A 191 -3.32 19.37 23.80
CA ASN A 191 -4.67 19.66 24.26
C ASN A 191 -5.58 18.42 24.33
N PHE A 192 -5.10 17.24 23.92
CA PHE A 192 -5.87 16.00 23.83
C PHE A 192 -7.14 16.20 23.00
N THR A 193 -7.01 16.82 21.84
CA THR A 193 -8.13 17.05 20.92
C THR A 193 -7.81 16.54 19.54
N SER A 194 -8.82 16.05 18.84
CA SER A 194 -8.69 15.62 17.45
C SER A 194 -9.95 15.89 16.65
N LYS A 195 -9.80 16.09 15.36
CA LYS A 195 -10.91 16.31 14.44
C LYS A 195 -10.57 15.81 13.04
N ALA A 196 -11.60 15.41 12.30
CA ALA A 196 -11.56 15.31 10.85
C ALA A 196 -12.33 16.51 10.25
N GLU A 197 -11.71 17.19 9.30
CA GLU A 197 -12.33 18.26 8.51
C GLU A 197 -12.44 17.80 7.06
N LEU A 198 -13.62 17.99 6.46
CA LEU A 198 -13.86 17.66 5.05
C LEU A 198 -13.98 18.96 4.24
N PHE A 199 -13.22 19.04 3.16
CA PHE A 199 -13.23 20.13 2.20
C PHE A 199 -13.64 19.61 0.82
N GLY A 200 -14.33 20.44 0.05
CA GLY A 200 -14.72 20.14 -1.32
C GLY A 200 -15.26 21.37 -2.03
N ALA A 201 -15.73 21.18 -3.25
CA ALA A 201 -16.19 22.25 -4.12
C ALA A 201 -17.48 22.90 -3.60
N LYS A 202 -17.48 24.23 -3.49
CA LYS A 202 -18.68 25.03 -3.23
C LYS A 202 -18.58 26.38 -3.94
N ASP A 203 -19.54 26.65 -4.83
CA ASP A 203 -19.59 27.89 -5.61
C ASP A 203 -18.29 28.18 -6.39
N GLY A 204 -17.62 27.14 -6.91
CA GLY A 204 -16.35 27.24 -7.63
C GLY A 204 -15.13 27.54 -6.76
N GLN A 205 -15.21 27.25 -5.46
CA GLN A 205 -14.13 27.44 -4.49
C GLN A 205 -14.01 26.22 -3.59
N ILE A 206 -12.80 26.02 -3.06
CA ILE A 206 -12.59 25.02 -2.01
C ILE A 206 -13.18 25.56 -0.70
N ALA A 207 -14.14 24.84 -0.13
CA ALA A 207 -14.78 25.22 1.12
C ALA A 207 -14.81 24.05 2.11
N LYS A 208 -14.74 24.36 3.41
CA LYS A 208 -15.01 23.35 4.45
C LYS A 208 -16.49 22.98 4.39
N LEU A 209 -16.77 21.71 4.14
CA LEU A 209 -18.13 21.15 4.06
C LEU A 209 -18.66 20.81 5.45
N THR A 210 -17.86 20.08 6.24
CA THR A 210 -18.19 19.71 7.62
C THR A 210 -16.94 19.38 8.42
N GLU A 211 -17.10 19.16 9.72
CA GLU A 211 -16.10 18.56 10.59
C GLU A 211 -16.76 17.61 11.60
N ILE A 212 -15.96 16.72 12.19
CA ILE A 212 -16.37 15.88 13.31
C ILE A 212 -15.21 15.75 14.30
N ALA A 213 -15.52 15.75 15.59
CA ALA A 213 -14.53 15.47 16.63
C ALA A 213 -14.16 13.99 16.61
N LEU A 214 -12.87 13.71 16.80
CA LEU A 214 -12.33 12.35 16.94
C LEU A 214 -11.73 12.19 18.35
N ASP A 215 -11.32 10.97 18.70
CA ASP A 215 -10.68 10.72 19.99
C ASP A 215 -9.31 11.45 20.07
N GLY A 216 -9.19 12.36 21.04
CA GLY A 216 -7.97 13.11 21.28
C GLY A 216 -6.98 12.43 22.24
N TYR A 217 -7.35 11.29 22.84
CA TYR A 217 -6.52 10.54 23.78
C TYR A 217 -5.71 9.41 23.12
N VAL A 218 -5.85 9.26 21.81
CA VAL A 218 -5.03 8.34 21.00
C VAL A 218 -3.57 8.79 20.98
N ASN A 219 -2.66 7.87 20.66
CA ASN A 219 -1.25 8.20 20.47
C ASN A 219 -1.00 9.01 19.19
N GLY A 220 -1.96 9.08 18.28
CA GLY A 220 -1.82 9.73 16.98
C GLY A 220 -2.60 8.97 15.92
N TYR A 221 -2.75 9.60 14.76
CA TYR A 221 -3.35 8.99 13.57
C TYR A 221 -2.26 8.62 12.58
N GLU A 222 -2.38 7.42 12.03
CA GLU A 222 -1.33 6.80 11.19
C GLU A 222 -1.71 6.77 9.71
N GLN A 223 -3.01 6.65 9.40
CA GLN A 223 -3.51 6.62 8.03
C GLN A 223 -4.91 7.24 7.96
N ALA A 224 -5.21 7.87 6.82
CA ALA A 224 -6.57 8.14 6.38
C ALA A 224 -6.74 7.69 4.93
N LEU A 225 -7.90 7.15 4.59
CA LEU A 225 -8.24 6.65 3.25
C LEU A 225 -9.70 6.96 2.92
N ILE A 226 -9.97 7.50 1.72
CA ILE A 226 -11.32 7.57 1.17
C ILE A 226 -11.48 6.41 0.19
N GLY A 227 -12.53 5.61 0.38
CA GLY A 227 -12.83 4.47 -0.48
C GLY A 227 -14.24 3.94 -0.26
N LYS A 228 -14.66 2.92 -1.02
CA LYS A 228 -16.00 2.35 -0.85
C LYS A 228 -16.07 1.54 0.44
N ALA A 229 -17.08 1.80 1.27
CA ALA A 229 -17.46 0.93 2.39
C ALA A 229 -18.52 -0.12 1.97
N SER A 230 -19.17 0.09 0.84
CA SER A 230 -20.10 -0.86 0.21
C SER A 230 -20.17 -0.58 -1.30
N PRO A 231 -20.84 -1.43 -2.12
CA PRO A 231 -20.97 -1.18 -3.55
C PRO A 231 -21.54 0.19 -3.95
N THR A 232 -22.25 0.86 -3.03
CA THR A 232 -22.97 2.12 -3.30
C THR A 232 -22.62 3.26 -2.35
N GLN A 233 -21.68 3.08 -1.41
CA GLN A 233 -21.40 4.07 -0.37
C GLN A 233 -19.90 4.20 -0.16
N ASN A 234 -19.39 5.43 -0.24
CA ASN A 234 -18.02 5.78 0.11
C ASN A 234 -17.93 6.13 1.60
N ALA A 235 -16.73 5.96 2.16
CA ALA A 235 -16.40 6.26 3.54
C ALA A 235 -14.96 6.76 3.67
N LEU A 236 -14.70 7.47 4.75
CA LEU A 236 -13.38 7.85 5.21
C LEU A 236 -12.96 6.90 6.34
N PHE A 237 -11.92 6.12 6.11
CA PHE A 237 -11.31 5.21 7.08
C PHE A 237 -10.11 5.91 7.72
N ILE A 238 -10.05 5.94 9.05
CA ILE A 238 -9.02 6.64 9.81
C ILE A 238 -8.43 5.67 10.83
N GLU A 239 -7.11 5.47 10.77
CA GLU A 239 -6.38 4.56 11.64
C GLU A 239 -5.72 5.34 12.77
N ALA A 240 -6.02 4.97 14.01
CA ALA A 240 -5.48 5.58 15.21
C ALA A 240 -4.66 4.57 16.03
N GLY A 241 -3.48 4.98 16.50
CA GLY A 241 -2.71 4.21 17.47
C GLY A 241 -3.24 4.40 18.89
N VAL A 242 -3.49 3.32 19.63
CA VAL A 242 -4.07 3.36 20.99
C VAL A 242 -3.21 2.54 21.95
N GLY A 243 -2.69 3.18 23.00
CA GLY A 243 -1.85 2.50 24.00
C GLY A 243 -0.53 1.97 23.40
N ALA A 244 0.15 1.02 24.04
CA ALA A 244 1.51 0.67 23.64
C ALA A 244 1.61 -0.05 22.27
N HIS A 245 0.58 -0.81 21.91
CA HIS A 245 0.63 -1.74 20.77
C HIS A 245 -0.68 -1.86 20.01
N SER A 246 -1.77 -1.22 20.46
CA SER A 246 -3.09 -1.42 19.87
C SER A 246 -3.43 -0.28 18.91
N ALA A 247 -4.49 -0.48 18.14
CA ALA A 247 -5.00 0.52 17.22
C ALA A 247 -6.53 0.47 17.19
N ALA A 248 -7.15 1.44 16.54
CA ALA A 248 -8.57 1.45 16.24
C ALA A 248 -8.82 2.09 14.87
N THR A 249 -9.93 1.73 14.24
CA THR A 249 -10.41 2.39 13.02
C THR A 249 -11.69 3.17 13.29
N ASP A 250 -11.70 4.43 12.90
CA ASP A 250 -12.93 5.17 12.65
C ASP A 250 -13.31 5.02 11.17
N MET A 251 -14.59 4.71 10.90
CA MET A 251 -15.14 4.72 9.54
C MET A 251 -16.23 5.78 9.49
N LEU A 252 -16.02 6.84 8.73
CA LEU A 252 -16.92 7.99 8.67
C LEU A 252 -17.68 7.99 7.35
N LEU A 253 -19.00 8.00 7.45
CA LEU A 253 -19.91 8.13 6.31
C LEU A 253 -20.36 9.58 6.17
N TRP A 254 -20.42 10.04 4.93
CA TRP A 254 -21.09 11.29 4.58
C TRP A 254 -22.59 11.05 4.40
N GLU A 255 -23.41 11.73 5.21
CA GLU A 255 -24.86 11.70 5.09
C GLU A 255 -25.46 13.05 5.44
N ASN A 256 -26.36 13.56 4.58
CA ASN A 256 -27.12 14.80 4.79
C ASN A 256 -26.26 16.02 5.16
N GLY A 257 -25.06 16.16 4.58
CA GLY A 257 -24.19 17.30 4.84
C GLY A 257 -23.27 17.14 6.06
N THR A 258 -23.26 15.97 6.69
CA THR A 258 -22.51 15.71 7.94
C THR A 258 -21.78 14.37 7.89
N LEU A 259 -20.72 14.24 8.70
CA LEU A 259 -20.04 12.96 8.92
C LEU A 259 -20.62 12.25 10.14
N HIS A 260 -20.73 10.92 10.07
CA HIS A 260 -21.07 10.08 11.22
C HIS A 260 -20.31 8.76 11.18
N ASN A 261 -20.02 8.19 12.35
CA ASN A 261 -19.41 6.85 12.47
C ASN A 261 -20.50 5.80 12.80
N PRO A 262 -20.84 4.89 11.87
CA PRO A 262 -21.84 3.85 12.12
C PRO A 262 -21.31 2.68 12.97
N LEU A 263 -19.98 2.60 13.16
CA LEU A 263 -19.29 1.59 13.97
C LEU A 263 -18.86 2.12 15.33
N VAL A 264 -19.39 3.28 15.75
CA VAL A 264 -19.08 3.86 17.06
C VAL A 264 -19.36 2.84 18.17
N LYS A 265 -18.40 2.70 19.08
CA LYS A 265 -18.52 1.79 20.21
C LYS A 265 -19.75 2.13 21.05
N VAL A 266 -20.63 1.13 21.23
CA VAL A 266 -21.76 1.21 22.16
C VAL A 266 -21.28 0.82 23.56
N GLU A 267 -21.62 1.63 24.57
CA GLU A 267 -21.23 1.35 25.96
C GLU A 267 -21.77 -0.01 26.43
N GLY A 268 -20.87 -0.85 26.96
CA GLY A 268 -21.20 -2.21 27.38
C GLY A 268 -21.09 -3.27 26.28
N GLU A 269 -20.83 -2.88 25.04
CA GLU A 269 -20.60 -3.78 23.91
C GLU A 269 -19.10 -3.88 23.56
N MET A 270 -18.77 -4.92 22.79
CA MET A 270 -17.42 -5.09 22.25
C MET A 270 -17.16 -3.99 21.22
N ASP A 271 -15.96 -3.43 21.27
CA ASP A 271 -15.50 -2.50 20.26
C ASP A 271 -15.10 -3.28 19.00
N LEU A 272 -15.87 -3.11 17.92
CA LEU A 272 -15.70 -3.87 16.68
C LEU A 272 -14.48 -3.42 15.87
N THR A 273 -14.01 -2.19 16.08
CA THR A 273 -12.89 -1.61 15.31
C THR A 273 -11.60 -1.52 16.12
N PHE A 274 -11.62 -1.96 17.39
CA PHE A 274 -10.41 -2.15 18.19
C PHE A 274 -9.51 -3.25 17.61
N LYS A 275 -8.21 -2.98 17.59
CA LYS A 275 -7.19 -3.88 17.05
C LYS A 275 -6.13 -4.13 18.12
N PRO A 276 -5.85 -5.39 18.50
CA PRO A 276 -4.79 -5.67 19.46
C PRO A 276 -3.40 -5.29 18.94
N TYR A 277 -3.23 -5.27 17.62
CA TYR A 277 -2.07 -4.75 16.88
C TYR A 277 -2.53 -3.99 15.63
N PRO A 278 -1.77 -2.97 15.15
CA PRO A 278 -2.10 -2.26 13.93
C PRO A 278 -2.19 -3.20 12.73
N LEU A 279 -3.22 -2.97 11.92
CA LEU A 279 -3.39 -3.54 10.59
C LEU A 279 -4.26 -2.56 9.83
N TYR A 280 -3.73 -1.93 8.78
CA TYR A 280 -4.42 -0.85 8.09
C TYR A 280 -5.60 -1.35 7.27
N SER A 281 -6.55 -0.44 7.02
CA SER A 281 -7.67 -0.69 6.12
C SER A 281 -7.20 -0.59 4.66
N GLU A 282 -7.58 -1.56 3.84
CA GLU A 282 -7.19 -1.65 2.43
C GLU A 282 -8.21 -2.51 1.65
N ASP A 283 -8.23 -2.39 0.32
CA ASP A 283 -8.94 -3.33 -0.55
C ASP A 283 -8.06 -4.58 -0.76
N ILE A 284 -8.12 -5.53 0.18
CA ILE A 284 -7.20 -6.68 0.22
C ILE A 284 -7.53 -7.71 -0.89
N ASN A 285 -8.80 -7.77 -1.28
CA ASN A 285 -9.33 -8.77 -2.19
C ASN A 285 -9.49 -8.26 -3.64
N GLY A 286 -9.39 -6.94 -3.87
CA GLY A 286 -9.46 -6.28 -5.16
C GLY A 286 -10.89 -6.11 -5.71
N ASP A 287 -11.92 -6.13 -4.85
CA ASP A 287 -13.33 -5.95 -5.23
C ASP A 287 -13.76 -4.46 -5.25
N GLY A 288 -12.86 -3.57 -4.85
CA GLY A 288 -13.06 -2.13 -4.80
C GLY A 288 -13.72 -1.63 -3.52
N ILE A 289 -13.99 -2.50 -2.54
CA ILE A 289 -14.49 -2.15 -1.20
C ILE A 289 -13.33 -2.25 -0.22
N ILE A 290 -13.22 -1.29 0.69
CA ILE A 290 -12.18 -1.28 1.71
C ILE A 290 -12.56 -2.23 2.85
N GLU A 291 -11.66 -3.15 3.19
CA GLU A 291 -11.73 -3.95 4.39
C GLU A 291 -11.04 -3.25 5.59
N ILE A 292 -11.67 -3.34 6.76
CA ILE A 292 -11.05 -3.02 8.04
C ILE A 292 -10.28 -4.24 8.53
N GLY A 293 -8.96 -4.11 8.61
CA GLY A 293 -8.07 -5.17 9.10
C GLY A 293 -7.99 -5.19 10.63
N THR A 294 -7.97 -6.38 11.24
CA THR A 294 -7.61 -6.59 12.65
C THR A 294 -6.79 -7.87 12.82
N ARG A 295 -6.13 -8.03 13.98
CA ARG A 295 -5.41 -9.27 14.29
C ARG A 295 -6.27 -10.19 15.14
N THR A 296 -6.51 -11.41 14.66
CA THR A 296 -7.25 -12.44 15.41
C THR A 296 -6.28 -13.48 15.96
N GLN A 297 -6.53 -13.90 17.21
CA GLN A 297 -5.73 -14.91 17.87
C GLN A 297 -6.15 -16.31 17.37
N PRO A 298 -5.23 -17.16 16.89
CA PRO A 298 -5.57 -18.52 16.49
C PRO A 298 -6.08 -19.35 17.69
N PRO A 299 -7.12 -20.19 17.52
CA PRO A 299 -7.61 -21.06 18.59
C PRO A 299 -6.53 -21.98 19.17
N GLY A 300 -6.52 -22.23 20.47
CA GLY A 300 -5.53 -23.09 21.12
C GLY A 300 -4.19 -22.42 21.40
N THR A 301 -4.13 -21.09 21.32
CA THR A 301 -2.95 -20.26 21.65
C THR A 301 -3.20 -19.34 22.85
N GLU A 302 -4.29 -19.56 23.59
CA GLU A 302 -4.78 -18.68 24.67
C GLU A 302 -3.76 -18.51 25.82
N GLU A 303 -2.89 -19.51 26.01
CA GLU A 303 -1.85 -19.52 27.04
C GLU A 303 -0.51 -18.90 26.59
N LEU A 304 -0.37 -18.54 25.30
CA LEU A 304 0.86 -17.93 24.79
C LEU A 304 0.96 -16.47 25.22
N ALA A 305 2.19 -16.00 25.44
CA ALA A 305 2.43 -14.57 25.58
C ALA A 305 2.09 -13.85 24.27
N MET A 306 1.61 -12.60 24.35
CA MET A 306 1.14 -11.82 23.20
C MET A 306 2.14 -11.77 22.02
N VAL A 307 3.44 -11.71 22.34
CA VAL A 307 4.55 -11.68 21.36
C VAL A 307 4.83 -13.04 20.71
N GLU A 308 4.39 -14.13 21.31
CA GLU A 308 4.58 -15.50 20.81
C GLU A 308 3.37 -15.99 19.99
N ILE A 309 2.24 -15.28 20.05
CA ILE A 309 1.04 -15.62 19.30
C ILE A 309 1.31 -15.46 17.79
N PRO A 310 1.07 -16.50 16.97
CA PRO A 310 1.15 -16.38 15.51
C PRO A 310 -0.13 -15.73 14.97
N TRP A 311 -0.26 -14.42 15.15
CA TRP A 311 -1.44 -13.64 14.80
C TRP A 311 -1.89 -13.84 13.35
N ILE A 312 -3.21 -13.92 13.15
CA ILE A 312 -3.85 -13.94 11.84
C ILE A 312 -4.27 -12.51 11.51
N SER A 313 -3.96 -12.04 10.30
CA SER A 313 -4.57 -10.84 9.74
C SER A 313 -5.96 -11.20 9.26
N SER A 314 -7.00 -10.61 9.84
CA SER A 314 -8.39 -10.85 9.48
C SER A 314 -9.00 -9.56 8.96
N TYR A 315 -9.68 -9.64 7.81
CA TYR A 315 -10.22 -8.49 7.10
C TYR A 315 -11.75 -8.55 7.06
N PHE A 316 -12.39 -7.40 7.29
CA PHE A 316 -13.83 -7.29 7.43
C PHE A 316 -14.39 -6.13 6.62
N GLN A 317 -15.51 -6.34 5.93
CA GLN A 317 -16.29 -5.27 5.30
C GLN A 317 -17.42 -4.81 6.22
N TRP A 318 -17.86 -3.57 6.05
CA TRP A 318 -19.05 -3.06 6.72
C TRP A 318 -20.31 -3.81 6.26
N ASP A 319 -21.21 -4.14 7.19
CA ASP A 319 -22.44 -4.87 6.90
C ASP A 319 -23.58 -4.00 6.34
N GLY A 320 -23.33 -2.71 6.14
CA GLY A 320 -24.32 -1.72 5.74
C GLY A 320 -25.17 -1.16 6.88
N LYS A 321 -24.84 -1.51 8.14
CA LYS A 321 -25.55 -1.09 9.36
C LYS A 321 -24.55 -0.66 10.43
N THR A 322 -24.36 -1.46 11.47
CA THR A 322 -23.51 -1.16 12.63
C THR A 322 -22.51 -2.28 12.90
N GLY A 323 -22.35 -3.21 11.96
CA GLY A 323 -21.58 -4.42 12.13
C GLY A 323 -20.51 -4.59 11.05
N LEU A 324 -19.68 -5.60 11.28
CA LEU A 324 -18.63 -6.03 10.38
C LEU A 324 -18.87 -7.47 9.94
N LYS A 325 -18.60 -7.76 8.68
CA LYS A 325 -18.67 -9.09 8.10
C LYS A 325 -17.28 -9.53 7.67
N HIS A 326 -16.85 -10.70 8.15
CA HIS A 326 -15.58 -11.30 7.76
C HIS A 326 -15.52 -11.57 6.24
N VAL A 327 -14.37 -11.29 5.63
CA VAL A 327 -14.10 -11.46 4.21
C VAL A 327 -13.06 -12.55 3.99
N GLU A 328 -11.82 -12.30 4.42
CA GLU A 328 -10.72 -13.26 4.30
C GLU A 328 -9.70 -13.11 5.44
N ASP A 329 -8.92 -14.18 5.63
CA ASP A 329 -7.86 -14.26 6.62
C ASP A 329 -6.53 -14.48 5.91
N HIS A 330 -5.45 -13.95 6.47
CA HIS A 330 -4.10 -14.06 5.96
C HIS A 330 -3.13 -14.39 7.10
N TYR A 331 -2.13 -15.22 6.81
CA TYR A 331 -0.94 -15.31 7.65
C TYR A 331 0.18 -14.51 6.99
N GLN A 332 0.45 -13.34 7.57
CA GLN A 332 1.46 -12.42 7.09
C GLN A 332 2.66 -12.41 8.03
N ASN A 333 3.85 -12.53 7.45
CA ASN A 333 5.11 -12.36 8.15
C ASN A 333 6.07 -11.54 7.28
N TYR A 334 6.22 -10.26 7.66
CA TYR A 334 7.03 -9.29 6.92
C TYR A 334 8.53 -9.61 6.95
N ASP A 335 9.06 -10.14 8.07
CA ASP A 335 10.47 -10.58 8.17
C ASP A 335 10.82 -11.66 7.13
N LEU A 336 9.84 -12.47 6.75
CA LEU A 336 9.97 -13.53 5.76
C LEU A 336 9.49 -13.12 4.36
N GLY A 337 8.93 -11.92 4.19
CA GLY A 337 8.27 -11.48 2.95
C GLY A 337 7.16 -12.44 2.52
N LEU A 338 6.40 -12.96 3.48
CA LEU A 338 5.40 -14.01 3.30
C LEU A 338 4.00 -13.46 3.56
N ASP A 339 3.12 -13.59 2.57
CA ASP A 339 1.67 -13.55 2.76
C ASP A 339 1.06 -14.84 2.21
N LEU A 340 0.37 -15.58 3.07
CA LEU A 340 -0.46 -16.70 2.68
C LEU A 340 -1.92 -16.38 3.03
N ARG A 341 -2.76 -16.23 2.01
CA ARG A 341 -4.20 -16.19 2.20
C ARG A 341 -4.68 -17.54 2.76
N ILE A 342 -5.43 -17.49 3.84
CA ILE A 342 -6.06 -18.65 4.45
C ILE A 342 -7.27 -19.05 3.59
N PRO A 343 -7.34 -20.29 3.11
CA PRO A 343 -8.44 -20.72 2.25
C PRO A 343 -9.75 -20.78 3.04
N GLU A 344 -10.85 -20.32 2.43
CA GLU A 344 -12.19 -20.26 3.06
C GLU A 344 -12.61 -21.61 3.67
N LYS A 345 -12.23 -22.73 3.04
CA LYS A 345 -12.49 -24.09 3.53
C LYS A 345 -11.86 -24.41 4.89
N TRP A 346 -10.97 -23.55 5.41
CA TRP A 346 -10.38 -23.67 6.75
C TRP A 346 -11.12 -22.87 7.82
N SER A 347 -11.99 -21.93 7.43
CA SER A 347 -12.61 -20.95 8.33
C SER A 347 -13.16 -21.57 9.61
N GLY A 348 -12.78 -21.01 10.75
CA GLY A 348 -13.19 -21.45 12.08
C GLY A 348 -12.70 -22.84 12.54
N LYS A 349 -11.88 -23.54 11.74
CA LYS A 349 -11.44 -24.93 12.01
C LYS A 349 -9.94 -25.12 11.88
N PHE A 350 -9.15 -24.06 12.01
CA PHE A 350 -7.69 -24.15 11.95
C PHE A 350 -7.01 -23.44 13.11
N THR A 351 -5.74 -23.78 13.33
CA THR A 351 -4.83 -23.06 14.22
C THR A 351 -3.43 -23.04 13.63
N ILE A 352 -2.57 -22.17 14.14
CA ILE A 352 -1.19 -21.98 13.69
C ILE A 352 -0.25 -22.24 14.88
N ALA A 353 0.86 -22.91 14.61
CA ALA A 353 2.01 -22.92 15.51
C ALA A 353 3.25 -22.42 14.76
N ALA A 354 3.91 -21.42 15.33
CA ALA A 354 5.20 -20.95 14.85
C ALA A 354 6.30 -21.45 15.79
N SER A 355 7.43 -21.85 15.24
CA SER A 355 8.65 -22.16 15.99
C SER A 355 9.80 -21.40 15.36
N PRO A 356 10.08 -20.16 15.82
CA PRO A 356 11.24 -19.43 15.34
C PRO A 356 12.51 -20.11 15.84
N ASN A 357 13.35 -20.57 14.93
CA ASN A 357 14.73 -20.96 15.22
C ASN A 357 15.65 -20.06 14.40
N ALA A 358 16.82 -19.71 14.93
CA ALA A 358 17.75 -18.72 14.36
C ALA A 358 18.13 -18.96 12.89
N ASN A 359 18.01 -20.21 12.40
CA ASN A 359 18.40 -20.62 11.04
C ASN A 359 17.24 -21.15 10.18
N SER A 360 16.03 -21.32 10.74
CA SER A 360 14.86 -21.80 9.98
C SER A 360 13.59 -21.41 10.72
N HIS A 361 12.72 -20.68 10.02
CA HIS A 361 11.38 -20.39 10.51
C HIS A 361 10.45 -21.47 10.00
N ILE A 362 9.78 -22.16 10.92
CA ILE A 362 8.78 -23.19 10.61
C ILE A 362 7.44 -22.71 11.15
N ILE A 363 6.48 -22.60 10.23
CA ILE A 363 5.09 -22.26 10.51
C ILE A 363 4.23 -23.45 10.12
N ARG A 364 3.42 -23.95 11.05
CA ARG A 364 2.55 -25.10 10.82
C ARG A 364 1.10 -24.72 11.01
N PHE A 365 0.31 -25.04 10.01
CA PHE A 365 -1.15 -24.92 10.03
C PHE A 365 -1.74 -26.28 10.37
N PHE A 366 -2.72 -26.29 11.26
CA PHE A 366 -3.39 -27.50 11.70
C PHE A 366 -4.90 -27.35 11.55
N TYR A 367 -5.56 -28.43 11.15
CA TYR A 367 -6.97 -28.63 11.45
C TYR A 367 -7.13 -28.66 12.96
N TYR A 368 -8.14 -27.95 13.46
CA TYR A 368 -8.42 -27.75 14.86
C TYR A 368 -9.91 -27.96 15.11
N GLY A 369 -10.29 -29.19 15.45
CA GLY A 369 -11.67 -29.58 15.74
C GLY A 369 -11.88 -29.87 17.23
N GLU A 370 -13.10 -29.62 17.71
CA GLU A 370 -13.52 -29.91 19.10
C GLU A 370 -12.56 -29.32 20.15
N ASN A 371 -12.20 -28.03 20.01
CA ASN A 371 -11.27 -27.33 20.90
C ASN A 371 -9.93 -28.07 21.07
N GLY A 372 -9.39 -28.56 19.95
CA GLY A 372 -8.07 -29.18 19.89
C GLY A 372 -8.01 -30.67 20.20
N LYS A 373 -9.14 -31.33 20.54
CA LYS A 373 -9.18 -32.79 20.66
C LYS A 373 -8.83 -33.49 19.36
N ASN A 374 -9.28 -32.92 18.25
CA ASN A 374 -8.91 -33.34 16.91
C ASN A 374 -7.92 -32.33 16.33
N LYS A 375 -6.66 -32.75 16.15
CA LYS A 375 -5.61 -31.91 15.57
C LYS A 375 -4.82 -32.68 14.52
N ALA A 376 -4.64 -32.09 13.35
CA ALA A 376 -3.88 -32.69 12.26
C ALA A 376 -3.23 -31.63 11.38
N GLU A 377 -1.99 -31.87 10.93
CA GLU A 377 -1.27 -30.91 10.08
C GLU A 377 -1.94 -30.77 8.71
N LEU A 378 -2.11 -29.52 8.27
CA LEU A 378 -2.67 -29.15 6.97
C LEU A 378 -1.59 -28.65 6.00
N LEU A 379 -0.62 -27.88 6.51
CA LEU A 379 0.43 -27.26 5.73
C LEU A 379 1.59 -26.87 6.65
N THR A 380 2.82 -27.03 6.18
CA THR A 380 4.01 -26.43 6.81
C THR A 380 4.64 -25.43 5.85
N LEU A 381 4.87 -24.20 6.29
CA LEU A 381 5.75 -23.26 5.62
C LEU A 381 7.13 -23.29 6.30
N GLN A 382 8.18 -23.34 5.49
CA GLN A 382 9.54 -23.41 6.02
C GLN A 382 10.48 -22.53 5.20
N THR A 383 11.29 -21.73 5.90
CA THR A 383 12.45 -21.08 5.29
C THR A 383 13.72 -21.91 5.46
N VAL A 384 14.52 -21.92 4.41
CA VAL A 384 15.80 -22.63 4.30
C VAL A 384 16.85 -21.66 3.75
N PRO A 385 18.05 -21.56 4.34
CA PRO A 385 19.13 -20.75 3.76
C PRO A 385 19.45 -21.18 2.33
N GLN A 386 19.66 -20.22 1.42
CA GLN A 386 19.98 -20.48 0.02
C GLN A 386 21.20 -21.40 -0.13
N THR A 387 22.19 -21.26 0.75
CA THR A 387 23.41 -22.07 0.80
C THR A 387 23.16 -23.55 1.13
N GLU A 388 22.05 -23.85 1.80
CA GLU A 388 21.67 -25.21 2.21
C GLU A 388 20.57 -25.81 1.31
N TRP A 389 19.94 -24.99 0.46
CA TRP A 389 18.78 -25.38 -0.33
C TRP A 389 18.99 -26.65 -1.14
N ASN A 390 20.06 -26.75 -1.92
CA ASN A 390 20.36 -27.94 -2.73
C ASN A 390 20.43 -29.23 -1.91
N LYS A 391 21.02 -29.17 -0.71
CA LYS A 391 21.11 -30.34 0.18
C LYS A 391 19.75 -30.68 0.75
N PHE A 392 18.99 -29.67 1.17
CA PHE A 392 17.66 -29.81 1.74
C PHE A 392 16.68 -30.41 0.73
N GLU A 393 16.62 -29.84 -0.48
CA GLU A 393 15.75 -30.27 -1.56
C GLU A 393 16.03 -31.71 -2.00
N ASN A 394 17.32 -32.09 -2.10
CA ASN A 394 17.70 -33.48 -2.37
C ASN A 394 17.18 -34.44 -1.30
N GLY A 395 17.18 -34.03 -0.02
CA GLY A 395 16.59 -34.80 1.08
C GLY A 395 15.07 -34.97 0.94
N LEU A 396 14.35 -33.93 0.52
CA LEU A 396 12.91 -34.00 0.24
C LEU A 396 12.62 -34.96 -0.93
N LYS A 397 13.36 -34.82 -2.04
CA LYS A 397 13.22 -35.64 -3.25
C LYS A 397 13.47 -37.13 -2.96
N GLN A 398 14.53 -37.44 -2.20
CA GLN A 398 14.85 -38.82 -1.80
C GLN A 398 13.74 -39.45 -0.95
N LYS A 399 13.12 -38.66 -0.07
CA LYS A 399 12.02 -39.11 0.79
C LYS A 399 10.64 -39.03 0.11
N GLN A 400 10.59 -38.55 -1.14
CA GLN A 400 9.35 -38.31 -1.89
C GLN A 400 8.36 -37.40 -1.15
N VAL A 401 8.87 -36.42 -0.40
CA VAL A 401 8.05 -35.45 0.34
C VAL A 401 7.51 -34.42 -0.66
N PRO A 402 6.19 -34.32 -0.91
CA PRO A 402 5.62 -33.26 -1.72
C PRO A 402 5.84 -31.88 -1.09
N TYR A 403 6.37 -30.97 -1.89
CA TYR A 403 6.58 -29.57 -1.54
C TYR A 403 6.29 -28.64 -2.74
N VAL A 404 6.09 -27.36 -2.44
CA VAL A 404 5.94 -26.27 -3.39
C VAL A 404 7.00 -25.23 -3.09
N LEU A 405 7.79 -24.85 -4.10
CA LEU A 405 8.69 -23.70 -4.03
C LEU A 405 7.85 -22.42 -4.17
N LEU A 406 7.89 -21.55 -3.16
CA LEU A 406 7.12 -20.30 -3.14
C LEU A 406 7.97 -19.09 -3.50
N LYS A 407 9.18 -19.01 -2.92
CA LYS A 407 10.14 -17.92 -3.18
C LYS A 407 11.56 -18.45 -3.14
N GLU A 408 12.37 -18.03 -4.10
CA GLU A 408 13.81 -18.25 -4.17
C GLU A 408 14.48 -16.92 -4.48
N GLU A 409 14.65 -16.09 -3.45
CA GLU A 409 15.20 -14.74 -3.60
C GLU A 409 16.02 -14.34 -2.37
N GLY A 410 17.14 -13.65 -2.58
CA GLY A 410 18.01 -13.21 -1.52
C GLY A 410 18.77 -14.36 -0.84
N LYS A 411 18.77 -14.40 0.49
CA LYS A 411 19.54 -15.37 1.30
C LYS A 411 18.73 -16.60 1.73
N GLN A 412 17.44 -16.65 1.42
CA GLN A 412 16.53 -17.70 1.89
C GLN A 412 15.62 -18.20 0.76
N VAL A 413 15.26 -19.48 0.86
CA VAL A 413 14.24 -20.15 0.08
C VAL A 413 13.04 -20.41 0.97
N LEU A 414 11.86 -20.03 0.51
CA LEU A 414 10.59 -20.34 1.16
C LEU A 414 9.88 -21.47 0.42
N ILE A 415 9.49 -22.50 1.17
CA ILE A 415 8.74 -23.63 0.65
C ILE A 415 7.49 -23.91 1.48
N ALA A 416 6.50 -24.51 0.84
CA ALA A 416 5.36 -25.14 1.48
C ALA A 416 5.49 -26.67 1.39
N ILE A 417 5.27 -27.37 2.50
CA ILE A 417 5.34 -28.82 2.62
C ILE A 417 3.94 -29.34 2.96
N LEU A 418 3.48 -30.34 2.20
CA LEU A 418 2.20 -30.98 2.42
C LEU A 418 2.31 -32.10 3.50
N PRO A 419 1.22 -32.43 4.21
CA PRO A 419 1.23 -33.48 5.23
C PRO A 419 1.62 -34.86 4.65
N GLN A 420 2.51 -35.57 5.36
CA GLN A 420 3.05 -36.87 4.91
C GLN A 420 2.32 -38.07 5.49
N THR A 421 1.69 -37.91 6.66
CA THR A 421 1.08 -39.00 7.41
C THR A 421 -0.43 -38.83 7.47
N THR A 422 -1.16 -39.95 7.42
CA THR A 422 -2.59 -39.93 7.70
C THR A 422 -2.78 -39.72 9.20
N PRO A 423 -3.47 -38.66 9.64
CA PRO A 423 -3.64 -38.38 11.06
C PRO A 423 -4.59 -39.40 11.68
N SER A 424 -4.42 -39.65 12.98
CA SER A 424 -5.32 -40.49 13.75
C SER A 424 -6.55 -39.69 14.20
N LEU A 425 -7.56 -39.59 13.32
CA LEU A 425 -8.81 -38.87 13.59
C LEU A 425 -10.02 -39.80 13.58
N GLY A 426 -11.06 -39.44 14.33
CA GLY A 426 -12.38 -40.08 14.23
C GLY A 426 -13.00 -39.88 12.84
N LYS A 427 -13.99 -40.70 12.47
CA LYS A 427 -14.57 -40.69 11.11
C LYS A 427 -15.05 -39.30 10.65
N SER A 428 -15.77 -38.57 11.52
CA SER A 428 -16.29 -37.23 11.21
C SER A 428 -15.16 -36.22 11.03
N ALA A 429 -14.24 -36.14 12.00
CA ALA A 429 -13.07 -35.27 11.94
C ALA A 429 -12.17 -35.56 10.73
N MET A 430 -12.03 -36.84 10.35
CA MET A 430 -11.27 -37.23 9.16
C MET A 430 -11.94 -36.75 7.85
N GLN A 431 -13.27 -36.71 7.80
CA GLN A 431 -13.99 -36.18 6.65
C GLN A 431 -13.77 -34.66 6.50
N GLU A 432 -13.87 -33.91 7.60
CA GLU A 432 -13.58 -32.48 7.63
C GLU A 432 -12.12 -32.21 7.22
N TYR A 433 -11.17 -32.89 7.86
CA TYR A 433 -9.75 -32.79 7.55
C TYR A 433 -9.46 -33.01 6.06
N ARG A 434 -10.06 -34.04 5.43
CA ARG A 434 -9.89 -34.31 4.00
C ARG A 434 -10.41 -33.17 3.12
N SER A 435 -11.52 -32.54 3.48
CA SER A 435 -12.03 -31.37 2.73
C SER A 435 -11.13 -30.13 2.84
N MET A 436 -10.26 -30.08 3.85
CA MET A 436 -9.34 -28.97 4.10
C MET A 436 -7.98 -29.14 3.40
N GLN A 437 -7.65 -30.31 2.86
CA GLN A 437 -6.34 -30.52 2.23
C GLN A 437 -6.15 -29.64 0.99
N LEU A 438 -4.95 -29.11 0.80
CA LEU A 438 -4.58 -28.28 -0.34
C LEU A 438 -3.79 -29.07 -1.37
N THR A 439 -3.99 -28.72 -2.63
CA THR A 439 -3.15 -29.11 -3.76
C THR A 439 -1.98 -28.14 -3.91
N ALA A 440 -0.96 -28.55 -4.68
CA ALA A 440 0.18 -27.67 -4.97
C ALA A 440 -0.23 -26.38 -5.70
N ASP A 441 -1.24 -26.45 -6.58
CA ASP A 441 -1.70 -25.29 -7.35
C ASP A 441 -2.53 -24.34 -6.49
N GLU A 442 -3.38 -24.84 -5.59
CA GLU A 442 -4.07 -24.00 -4.60
C GLU A 442 -3.06 -23.25 -3.73
N ILE A 443 -2.00 -23.93 -3.26
CA ILE A 443 -0.95 -23.27 -2.44
C ILE A 443 -0.30 -22.11 -3.21
N ARG A 444 0.03 -22.30 -4.49
CA ARG A 444 0.63 -21.22 -5.31
C ARG A 444 -0.32 -20.04 -5.51
N GLN A 445 -1.63 -20.30 -5.63
CA GLN A 445 -2.64 -19.25 -5.78
C GLN A 445 -2.90 -18.48 -4.47
N LEU A 446 -2.73 -19.13 -3.32
CA LEU A 446 -2.93 -18.54 -2.01
C LEU A 446 -1.71 -17.73 -1.53
N TYR A 447 -0.53 -18.01 -2.06
CA TYR A 447 0.69 -17.29 -1.73
C TYR A 447 0.80 -15.98 -2.52
N LYS A 448 1.03 -14.87 -1.80
CA LYS A 448 1.40 -13.57 -2.36
C LYS A 448 2.78 -13.18 -1.80
N PRO A 449 3.75 -12.75 -2.63
CA PRO A 449 5.00 -12.21 -2.11
C PRO A 449 4.73 -10.86 -1.44
N LEU A 450 5.25 -10.66 -0.23
CA LEU A 450 5.32 -9.33 0.37
C LEU A 450 6.68 -8.71 0.05
N SER A 451 6.65 -7.45 -0.39
CA SER A 451 7.84 -6.62 -0.43
C SER A 451 8.29 -6.36 1.00
N ILE A 452 9.57 -6.61 1.27
CA ILE A 452 10.21 -6.16 2.50
C ILE A 452 10.54 -4.69 2.24
N SER A 453 9.82 -3.78 2.89
CA SER A 453 10.11 -2.33 2.85
C SER A 453 11.46 -2.02 3.47
#